data_AF-M6HG13-F1
#
_entry.id   AF-M6HG13-F1
#
_cell.length_a   1.000
_cell.length_b   1.000
_cell.length_c   1.000
_cell.angle_alpha   90.00
_cell.angle_beta   90.00
_cell.angle_gamma   90.00
#
_symmetry.space_group_name_H-M   'P 1'
#
loop_
_entity.id
_entity.type
_entity.pdbx_description
1 polymer ?
#
loop_
_entity_poly.entity_id
_entity_poly.type
_entity_poly.pdbx_seq_one_letter_code
_entity_poly.pdbx_strand_id
1 'polypeptide(L)'
;MQSTFPEGYMPYIFTTSSFGVFHNGNFGGISGADAFCQSHIPSNIPSRGIYKAMIVDGVNRVATLVGPNSTVGQKDWVFQPNQQYRRAEDSANVMFTNSSGMIDFQSGKKLENPFTQVKESGQWTALNTNWTTWTSNGFPSTCNSWNSGALNDFGIFGSSTRTDSDILAALISTNEQVGTSCSLSIGYYGPYNLGLVCVEQPPLPKYIFVTSSTEEWHDGNFGGIAGADAYCQSQVPTNLPSGGIYKAMLVDGVNRVATTIGPNSTVGQKDWVFLPNHKYIRDYDDALIMTTNSSGMFDFTNNRELENSFSQIAAAQWTGLNSDWTIWTSAGVPGREPIICNSWTTSDNSVYGVYGMSNRKDSNVLKAAESNGQFTAACSLKFTSYGNYRLGLVCVEQ
;
A
#
# COMPACT_ATOMS: atom_id res chain seq x y z
N MET A 1 -7.94 5.53 -10.70
CA MET A 1 -7.29 6.40 -9.68
C MET A 1 -5.85 5.96 -9.53
N GLN A 2 -4.90 6.89 -9.48
CA GLN A 2 -3.50 6.57 -9.14
C GLN A 2 -3.45 6.28 -7.64
N SER A 3 -2.86 5.15 -7.22
CA SER A 3 -2.72 4.85 -5.79
C SER A 3 -1.82 5.92 -5.14
N THR A 4 -2.15 6.34 -3.93
CA THR A 4 -1.34 7.27 -3.12
C THR A 4 -1.05 6.63 -1.78
N PHE A 5 0.05 7.00 -1.14
CA PHE A 5 0.32 6.54 0.20
C PHE A 5 -0.71 7.10 1.19
N PRO A 6 -0.99 6.40 2.29
CA PRO A 6 -1.73 6.95 3.41
C PRO A 6 -1.08 8.20 3.98
N GLU A 7 -1.89 9.08 4.54
CA GLU A 7 -1.40 10.28 5.23
C GLU A 7 -0.43 9.91 6.36
N GLY A 8 0.70 10.61 6.42
CA GLY A 8 1.75 10.36 7.42
C GLY A 8 2.63 9.14 7.15
N TYR A 9 2.35 8.34 6.11
CA TYR A 9 3.21 7.24 5.72
C TYR A 9 4.48 7.76 5.02
N MET A 10 5.64 7.25 5.43
CA MET A 10 6.94 7.59 4.86
C MET A 10 7.51 6.38 4.09
N PRO A 11 7.32 6.34 2.75
CA PRO A 11 7.87 5.29 1.90
C PRO A 11 9.40 5.24 1.91
N TYR A 12 9.92 4.04 1.70
CA TYR A 12 11.35 3.79 1.61
C TYR A 12 11.89 3.98 0.19
N ILE A 13 13.15 4.44 0.12
CA ILE A 13 14.00 4.40 -1.07
C ILE A 13 15.28 3.66 -0.71
N PHE A 14 15.80 2.85 -1.63
CA PHE A 14 17.12 2.25 -1.52
C PHE A 14 17.83 2.20 -2.87
N THR A 15 19.15 2.06 -2.85
CA THR A 15 19.96 1.85 -4.06
C THR A 15 20.52 0.44 -4.06
N THR A 16 20.27 -0.37 -5.09
CA THR A 16 20.73 -1.77 -5.08
C THR A 16 22.25 -1.86 -4.96
N SER A 17 22.98 -0.92 -5.56
CA SER A 17 24.44 -0.84 -5.56
C SER A 17 25.04 -0.58 -4.18
N SER A 18 24.32 0.07 -3.25
CA SER A 18 24.79 0.23 -1.87
C SER A 18 24.71 -1.06 -1.05
N PHE A 19 23.95 -2.04 -1.53
CA PHE A 19 23.88 -3.40 -0.97
C PHE A 19 24.73 -4.41 -1.78
N GLY A 20 25.66 -3.91 -2.61
CA GLY A 20 26.55 -4.75 -3.42
C GLY A 20 25.87 -5.39 -4.63
N VAL A 21 24.66 -4.96 -4.99
CA VAL A 21 23.88 -5.47 -6.13
C VAL A 21 23.91 -4.46 -7.27
N PHE A 22 24.79 -4.68 -8.24
CA PHE A 22 24.95 -3.86 -9.43
C PHE A 22 24.72 -4.68 -10.69
N HIS A 23 24.32 -4.00 -11.77
CA HIS A 23 23.92 -4.64 -13.02
C HIS A 23 24.24 -3.74 -14.22
N ASN A 24 24.44 -4.36 -15.38
CA ASN A 24 24.58 -3.63 -16.63
C ASN A 24 23.21 -3.06 -17.10
N GLY A 25 23.18 -2.38 -18.24
CA GLY A 25 21.97 -1.71 -18.74
C GLY A 25 20.82 -2.62 -19.17
N ASN A 26 21.02 -3.94 -19.21
CA ASN A 26 20.00 -4.89 -19.69
C ASN A 26 19.14 -5.44 -18.56
N PHE A 27 18.12 -4.69 -18.17
CA PHE A 27 17.16 -5.17 -17.16
C PHE A 27 16.01 -5.98 -17.76
N GLY A 28 15.96 -6.19 -19.08
CA GLY A 28 14.78 -6.76 -19.76
C GLY A 28 13.61 -5.77 -19.83
N GLY A 29 13.93 -4.48 -19.96
CA GLY A 29 12.96 -3.39 -19.99
C GLY A 29 12.57 -2.84 -18.63
N ILE A 30 11.64 -1.88 -18.63
CA ILE A 30 11.13 -1.22 -17.41
C ILE A 30 10.54 -2.24 -16.42
N SER A 31 9.74 -3.19 -16.89
CA SER A 31 9.15 -4.23 -16.03
C SER A 31 10.20 -5.14 -15.40
N GLY A 32 11.28 -5.46 -16.12
CA GLY A 32 12.36 -6.26 -15.58
C GLY A 32 13.22 -5.48 -14.57
N ALA A 33 13.37 -4.16 -14.74
CA ALA A 33 13.99 -3.29 -13.73
C ALA A 33 13.15 -3.21 -12.44
N ASP A 34 11.82 -3.14 -12.55
CA ASP A 34 10.93 -3.21 -11.39
C ASP A 34 11.03 -4.57 -10.70
N ALA A 35 11.05 -5.67 -11.45
CA ALA A 35 11.25 -7.00 -10.90
C ALA A 35 12.60 -7.14 -10.19
N PHE A 36 13.66 -6.52 -10.74
CA PHE A 36 14.97 -6.45 -10.11
C PHE A 36 14.93 -5.69 -8.77
N CYS A 37 14.21 -4.58 -8.70
CA CYS A 37 13.97 -3.88 -7.43
C CYS A 37 13.18 -4.75 -6.44
N GLN A 38 12.11 -5.40 -6.90
CA GLN A 38 11.26 -6.24 -6.05
C GLN A 38 12.00 -7.45 -5.47
N SER A 39 12.94 -8.04 -6.22
CA SER A 39 13.72 -9.21 -5.77
C SER A 39 14.90 -8.85 -4.87
N HIS A 40 15.28 -7.57 -4.78
CA HIS A 40 16.43 -7.09 -4.00
C HIS A 40 16.04 -6.09 -2.91
N ILE A 41 14.82 -6.22 -2.38
CA ILE A 41 14.37 -5.44 -1.21
C ILE A 41 15.31 -5.78 -0.03
N PRO A 42 15.96 -4.77 0.59
CA PRO A 42 16.83 -4.99 1.73
C PRO A 42 16.09 -5.65 2.91
N SER A 43 16.75 -6.60 3.58
CA SER A 43 16.15 -7.33 4.70
C SER A 43 15.84 -6.47 5.93
N ASN A 44 16.40 -5.27 6.00
CA ASN A 44 16.21 -4.32 7.09
C ASN A 44 14.96 -3.44 6.94
N ILE A 45 14.20 -3.57 5.83
CA ILE A 45 12.91 -2.91 5.65
C ILE A 45 11.78 -3.94 5.44
N PRO A 46 10.51 -3.60 5.73
CA PRO A 46 9.40 -4.55 5.60
C PRO A 46 9.29 -5.12 4.18
N SER A 47 9.36 -6.44 4.04
CA SER A 47 9.44 -7.16 2.76
C SER A 47 8.13 -7.20 1.93
N ARG A 48 7.14 -6.36 2.28
CA ARG A 48 5.79 -6.36 1.67
C ARG A 48 5.50 -5.16 0.77
N GLY A 49 6.42 -4.20 0.67
CA GLY A 49 6.26 -3.08 -0.25
C GLY A 49 6.37 -3.53 -1.71
N ILE A 50 5.70 -2.78 -2.59
CA ILE A 50 5.89 -2.87 -4.04
C ILE A 50 6.98 -1.86 -4.40
N TYR A 51 8.03 -2.27 -5.09
CA TYR A 51 9.12 -1.36 -5.46
C TYR A 51 9.26 -1.25 -6.98
N LYS A 52 9.44 -0.02 -7.45
CA LYS A 52 9.72 0.28 -8.87
C LYS A 52 11.04 0.99 -9.02
N ALA A 53 11.67 0.80 -10.18
CA ALA A 53 12.95 1.40 -10.52
C ALA A 53 12.81 2.85 -10.98
N MET A 54 13.59 3.75 -10.41
CA MET A 54 13.71 5.15 -10.84
C MET A 54 14.64 5.23 -12.07
N ILE A 55 14.10 4.82 -13.21
CA ILE A 55 14.70 4.93 -14.54
C ILE A 55 13.64 5.40 -15.53
N VAL A 56 14.02 6.02 -16.64
CA VAL A 56 13.08 6.34 -17.73
C VAL A 56 13.52 5.67 -19.02
N ASP A 57 12.56 5.41 -19.91
CA ASP A 57 12.85 5.01 -21.30
C ASP A 57 12.30 6.01 -22.32
N GLY A 58 11.56 7.02 -21.86
CA GLY A 58 10.94 8.04 -22.72
C GLY A 58 9.62 7.60 -23.35
N VAL A 59 9.15 6.37 -23.11
CA VAL A 59 7.94 5.81 -23.73
C VAL A 59 7.04 5.09 -22.73
N ASN A 60 7.55 4.13 -21.98
CA ASN A 60 6.80 3.37 -20.99
C ASN A 60 6.87 4.03 -19.61
N ARG A 61 8.02 4.62 -19.27
CA ARG A 61 8.24 5.40 -18.05
C ARG A 61 8.87 6.75 -18.37
N VAL A 62 8.15 7.81 -17.99
CA VAL A 62 8.49 9.22 -18.26
C VAL A 62 8.20 10.03 -17.01
N ALA A 63 9.19 10.74 -16.47
CA ALA A 63 8.97 11.61 -15.32
C ALA A 63 8.20 12.88 -15.71
N THR A 64 8.59 13.50 -16.83
CA THR A 64 7.99 14.71 -17.41
C THR A 64 8.56 14.95 -18.82
N LEU A 65 7.81 15.62 -19.68
CA LEU A 65 8.29 16.14 -20.97
C LEU A 65 8.73 17.62 -20.91
N VAL A 66 8.52 18.28 -19.77
CA VAL A 66 8.73 19.73 -19.63
C VAL A 66 9.78 20.04 -18.57
N GLY A 67 9.62 19.52 -17.35
CA GLY A 67 10.53 19.84 -16.25
C GLY A 67 9.93 19.52 -14.87
N PRO A 68 10.69 19.79 -13.79
CA PRO A 68 10.40 19.27 -12.45
C PRO A 68 9.06 19.72 -11.87
N ASN A 69 8.49 20.84 -12.31
CA ASN A 69 7.23 21.38 -11.79
C ASN A 69 6.03 21.10 -12.70
N SER A 70 6.12 20.09 -13.58
CA SER A 70 5.07 19.76 -14.54
C SER A 70 4.85 18.24 -14.64
N THR A 71 3.58 17.84 -14.63
CA THR A 71 3.13 16.46 -14.90
C THR A 71 2.87 16.19 -16.40
N VAL A 72 3.15 17.16 -17.28
CA VAL A 72 2.92 17.00 -18.73
C VAL A 72 3.73 15.83 -19.28
N GLY A 73 3.02 14.84 -19.83
CA GLY A 73 3.61 13.62 -20.39
C GLY A 73 4.18 12.66 -19.35
N GLN A 74 3.97 12.91 -18.05
CA GLN A 74 4.34 11.98 -17.00
C GLN A 74 3.60 10.65 -17.18
N LYS A 75 4.34 9.55 -17.13
CA LYS A 75 3.81 8.20 -17.34
C LYS A 75 4.57 7.20 -16.47
N ASP A 76 3.83 6.40 -15.71
CA ASP A 76 4.36 5.37 -14.81
C ASP A 76 5.53 5.86 -13.93
N TRP A 77 5.44 7.12 -13.48
CA TRP A 77 6.48 7.73 -12.66
C TRP A 77 6.41 7.23 -11.23
N VAL A 78 7.60 7.00 -10.64
CA VAL A 78 7.75 6.23 -9.40
C VAL A 78 7.62 7.07 -8.13
N PHE A 79 7.79 8.39 -8.22
CA PHE A 79 7.65 9.28 -7.07
C PHE A 79 6.28 9.93 -7.04
N GLN A 80 5.66 9.90 -5.87
CA GLN A 80 4.34 10.46 -5.61
C GLN A 80 4.44 11.98 -5.37
N PRO A 81 3.42 12.76 -5.75
CA PRO A 81 3.32 14.18 -5.41
C PRO A 81 3.31 14.44 -3.90
N ASN A 82 3.96 15.52 -3.46
CA ASN A 82 3.93 16.01 -2.08
C ASN A 82 4.25 14.94 -1.02
N GLN A 83 5.23 14.09 -1.31
CA GLN A 83 5.54 12.91 -0.52
C GLN A 83 6.95 12.99 0.04
N GLN A 84 7.07 12.75 1.35
CA GLN A 84 8.36 12.55 2.01
C GLN A 84 8.83 11.12 1.83
N TYR A 85 10.09 10.93 1.48
CA TYR A 85 10.72 9.62 1.36
C TYR A 85 11.89 9.49 2.32
N ARG A 86 12.11 8.27 2.83
CA ARG A 86 13.22 7.95 3.73
C ARG A 86 14.13 6.88 3.18
N ARG A 87 15.41 6.94 3.53
CA ARG A 87 16.43 5.99 3.10
C ARG A 87 16.26 4.68 3.88
N ALA A 88 16.34 3.55 3.18
CA ALA A 88 16.24 2.23 3.81
C ALA A 88 17.35 1.94 4.81
N GLU A 89 18.58 2.42 4.58
CA GLU A 89 19.77 2.12 5.38
C GLU A 89 19.65 2.57 6.85
N ASP A 90 19.11 3.76 7.08
CA ASP A 90 19.10 4.42 8.41
C ASP A 90 17.83 5.22 8.70
N SER A 91 16.82 5.13 7.84
CA SER A 91 15.57 5.90 7.93
C SER A 91 15.72 7.42 7.89
N ALA A 92 16.86 7.96 7.45
CA ALA A 92 17.02 9.40 7.25
C ALA A 92 16.07 9.90 6.16
N ASN A 93 15.50 11.09 6.37
CA ASN A 93 14.68 11.76 5.35
C ASN A 93 15.56 12.10 4.15
N VAL A 94 15.18 11.63 2.97
CA VAL A 94 15.92 11.87 1.73
C VAL A 94 15.41 13.14 1.07
N MET A 95 14.10 13.22 0.88
CA MET A 95 13.47 14.32 0.14
C MET A 95 11.98 14.44 0.44
N PHE A 96 11.45 15.63 0.15
CA PHE A 96 10.03 15.92 0.04
C PHE A 96 9.72 16.39 -1.38
N THR A 97 8.97 15.61 -2.15
CA THR A 97 8.66 15.92 -3.55
C THR A 97 7.68 17.08 -3.68
N ASN A 98 7.71 17.80 -4.81
CA ASN A 98 6.71 18.80 -5.14
C ASN A 98 5.38 18.16 -5.63
N SER A 99 4.44 19.00 -6.07
CA SER A 99 3.14 18.58 -6.62
C SER A 99 3.22 17.75 -7.90
N SER A 100 4.40 17.64 -8.53
CA SER A 100 4.64 16.79 -9.71
C SER A 100 5.46 15.53 -9.37
N GLY A 101 5.76 15.29 -8.09
CA GLY A 101 6.53 14.12 -7.65
C GLY A 101 8.04 14.25 -7.91
N MET A 102 8.58 15.46 -7.97
CA MET A 102 9.99 15.72 -8.31
C MET A 102 10.62 16.82 -7.42
N ILE A 103 11.92 17.04 -7.56
CA ILE A 103 12.68 18.13 -6.92
C ILE A 103 13.20 19.09 -7.98
N ASP A 104 12.95 20.38 -7.82
CA ASP A 104 13.46 21.40 -8.75
C ASP A 104 14.90 21.81 -8.42
N PHE A 105 15.85 21.00 -8.90
CA PHE A 105 17.28 21.30 -8.74
C PHE A 105 17.70 22.59 -9.45
N GLN A 106 16.98 22.99 -10.52
CA GLN A 106 17.30 24.19 -11.30
C GLN A 106 17.00 25.48 -10.52
N SER A 107 16.05 25.42 -9.57
CA SER A 107 15.80 26.51 -8.62
C SER A 107 16.78 26.52 -7.43
N GLY A 108 17.83 25.68 -7.45
CA GLY A 108 18.81 25.56 -6.37
C GLY A 108 18.36 24.68 -5.18
N LYS A 109 17.22 23.98 -5.29
CA LYS A 109 16.83 22.99 -4.27
C LYS A 109 17.76 21.79 -4.31
N LYS A 110 17.82 21.08 -3.18
CA LYS A 110 18.61 19.86 -2.99
C LYS A 110 17.79 18.83 -2.23
N LEU A 111 18.20 17.57 -2.33
CA LEU A 111 17.79 16.53 -1.39
C LEU A 111 18.26 16.90 0.02
N GLU A 112 17.51 16.49 1.04
CA GLU A 112 17.92 16.64 2.44
C GLU A 112 19.10 15.71 2.74
N ASN A 113 19.02 14.47 2.25
CA ASN A 113 20.06 13.46 2.34
C ASN A 113 20.17 12.70 1.02
N PRO A 114 21.34 12.12 0.69
CA PRO A 114 21.51 11.30 -0.51
C PRO A 114 20.72 9.98 -0.42
N PHE A 115 20.56 9.28 -1.54
CA PHE A 115 19.92 7.95 -1.56
C PHE A 115 20.71 6.89 -0.78
N THR A 116 22.02 7.07 -0.63
CA THR A 116 22.91 6.22 0.18
C THR A 116 24.14 6.99 0.66
N GLN A 117 24.82 6.46 1.68
CA GLN A 117 26.13 6.93 2.13
C GLN A 117 27.31 6.12 1.56
N VAL A 118 27.04 5.05 0.82
CA VAL A 118 28.09 4.21 0.18
C VAL A 118 28.71 4.96 -1.00
N LYS A 119 29.98 5.36 -0.84
CA LYS A 119 30.69 6.28 -1.76
C LYS A 119 30.71 5.81 -3.21
N GLU A 120 30.82 4.50 -3.41
CA GLU A 120 30.91 3.84 -4.70
C GLU A 120 29.53 3.55 -5.31
N SER A 121 28.42 3.97 -4.69
CA SER A 121 27.09 3.71 -5.22
C SER A 121 26.71 4.72 -6.31
N GLY A 122 26.30 4.19 -7.48
CA GLY A 122 25.62 4.92 -8.53
C GLY A 122 24.41 4.16 -9.06
N GLN A 123 23.67 4.79 -9.97
CA GLN A 123 22.40 4.28 -10.46
C GLN A 123 22.18 4.64 -11.92
N TRP A 124 21.61 3.73 -12.69
CA TRP A 124 21.02 4.07 -13.98
C TRP A 124 19.83 5.01 -13.81
N THR A 125 19.62 5.92 -14.76
CA THR A 125 18.49 6.86 -14.74
C THR A 125 17.92 7.15 -16.13
N ALA A 126 18.77 7.37 -17.13
CA ALA A 126 18.43 8.00 -18.41
C ALA A 126 17.77 9.40 -18.30
N LEU A 127 18.03 10.13 -17.21
CA LEU A 127 17.43 11.43 -16.93
C LEU A 127 18.39 12.60 -17.21
N ASN A 128 17.84 13.73 -17.61
CA ASN A 128 18.46 15.04 -17.48
C ASN A 128 18.35 15.56 -16.03
N THR A 129 19.13 16.60 -15.70
CA THR A 129 19.06 17.29 -14.39
C THR A 129 17.72 17.99 -14.13
N ASN A 130 16.87 18.13 -15.15
CA ASN A 130 15.51 18.66 -15.07
C ASN A 130 14.42 17.56 -15.13
N TRP A 131 14.79 16.29 -14.93
CA TRP A 131 13.90 15.12 -14.97
C TRP A 131 13.32 14.73 -16.33
N THR A 132 13.63 15.44 -17.42
CA THR A 132 13.27 14.96 -18.77
C THR A 132 14.15 13.77 -19.16
N THR A 133 13.67 12.91 -20.07
CA THR A 133 14.50 11.84 -20.62
C THR A 133 15.68 12.42 -21.40
N TRP A 134 16.87 11.90 -21.13
CA TRP A 134 18.08 12.31 -21.83
C TRP A 134 18.11 11.74 -23.25
N THR A 135 18.40 12.59 -24.24
CA THR A 135 18.47 12.19 -25.64
C THR A 135 19.75 12.64 -26.30
N SER A 136 20.38 11.76 -27.09
CA SER A 136 21.43 12.13 -28.05
C SER A 136 20.86 12.08 -29.46
N ASN A 137 21.01 13.17 -30.22
CA ASN A 137 20.48 13.30 -31.58
C ASN A 137 18.98 12.95 -31.71
N GLY A 138 18.19 13.28 -30.67
CA GLY A 138 16.76 13.00 -30.62
C GLY A 138 16.37 11.57 -30.19
N PHE A 139 17.34 10.70 -29.88
CA PHE A 139 17.10 9.33 -29.43
C PHE A 139 17.43 9.17 -27.93
N PRO A 140 16.56 8.52 -27.13
CA PRO A 140 16.81 8.29 -25.71
C PRO A 140 18.05 7.40 -25.44
N SER A 141 18.97 7.85 -24.59
CA SER A 141 20.09 7.01 -24.12
C SER A 141 19.68 6.18 -22.91
N THR A 142 19.06 5.06 -23.22
CA THR A 142 18.32 4.21 -22.28
C THR A 142 18.73 2.75 -22.40
N CYS A 143 19.90 2.42 -22.97
CA CYS A 143 20.29 1.03 -23.23
C CYS A 143 19.24 0.24 -24.04
N ASN A 144 18.75 0.86 -25.12
CA ASN A 144 17.62 0.36 -25.93
C ASN A 144 16.39 0.04 -25.08
N SER A 145 15.90 1.05 -24.33
CA SER A 145 14.80 0.88 -23.38
C SER A 145 15.08 -0.23 -22.36
N TRP A 146 16.32 -0.30 -21.88
CA TRP A 146 16.82 -1.23 -20.88
C TRP A 146 16.78 -2.71 -21.29
N ASN A 147 16.84 -2.99 -22.60
CA ASN A 147 16.89 -4.34 -23.18
C ASN A 147 18.25 -4.72 -23.75
N SER A 148 19.25 -3.84 -23.65
CA SER A 148 20.57 -4.08 -24.20
C SER A 148 21.69 -3.99 -23.18
N GLY A 149 22.59 -4.97 -23.27
CA GLY A 149 23.87 -4.99 -22.57
C GLY A 149 25.03 -4.89 -23.55
N ALA A 150 24.80 -4.36 -24.75
CA ALA A 150 25.83 -4.26 -25.78
C ALA A 150 26.81 -3.12 -25.51
N LEU A 151 28.04 -3.31 -26.00
CA LEU A 151 29.15 -2.35 -25.83
C LEU A 151 28.88 -0.97 -26.44
N ASN A 152 28.14 -0.92 -27.56
CA ASN A 152 27.92 0.32 -28.31
C ASN A 152 26.59 1.01 -27.98
N ASP A 153 25.80 0.44 -27.08
CA ASP A 153 24.63 1.11 -26.53
C ASP A 153 25.03 1.88 -25.28
N PHE A 154 24.38 3.02 -25.04
CA PHE A 154 24.71 3.90 -23.93
C PHE A 154 23.47 4.24 -23.09
N GLY A 155 23.69 4.39 -21.79
CA GLY A 155 22.69 4.86 -20.84
C GLY A 155 23.26 5.98 -19.96
N ILE A 156 22.39 6.84 -19.43
CA ILE A 156 22.79 7.85 -18.44
C ILE A 156 22.63 7.28 -17.03
N PHE A 157 23.56 7.66 -16.16
CA PHE A 157 23.58 7.28 -14.75
C PHE A 157 23.77 8.52 -13.86
N GLY A 158 23.31 8.43 -12.62
CA GLY A 158 23.51 9.40 -11.56
C GLY A 158 24.43 8.86 -10.45
N SER A 159 24.78 9.74 -9.51
CA SER A 159 25.56 9.38 -8.32
C SER A 159 24.66 9.34 -7.08
N SER A 160 24.47 8.17 -6.47
CA SER A 160 23.56 7.93 -5.34
C SER A 160 23.89 8.72 -4.07
N THR A 161 25.11 9.27 -3.99
CA THR A 161 25.65 9.98 -2.81
C THR A 161 25.54 11.49 -2.89
N ARG A 162 25.03 12.02 -4.02
CA ARG A 162 24.86 13.45 -4.24
C ARG A 162 23.47 13.91 -3.78
N THR A 163 23.37 15.18 -3.43
CA THR A 163 22.10 15.83 -3.03
C THR A 163 21.65 16.90 -4.00
N ASP A 164 22.47 17.25 -4.98
CA ASP A 164 22.11 18.12 -6.09
C ASP A 164 21.75 17.26 -7.32
N SER A 165 21.62 17.91 -8.49
CA SER A 165 21.16 17.27 -9.72
C SER A 165 22.04 16.13 -10.23
N ASP A 166 23.26 15.96 -9.69
CA ASP A 166 24.15 14.85 -10.03
C ASP A 166 23.55 13.49 -9.63
N ILE A 167 22.55 13.48 -8.76
CA ILE A 167 21.73 12.30 -8.44
C ILE A 167 20.91 11.81 -9.65
N LEU A 168 20.67 12.65 -10.65
CA LEU A 168 19.96 12.28 -11.87
C LEU A 168 20.92 11.97 -13.01
N ALA A 169 21.94 12.80 -13.18
CA ALA A 169 22.94 12.65 -14.22
C ALA A 169 24.29 13.10 -13.66
N ALA A 170 25.23 12.17 -13.49
CA ALA A 170 26.56 12.50 -13.03
C ALA A 170 27.26 13.35 -14.10
N LEU A 171 27.61 14.59 -13.73
CA LEU A 171 28.33 15.52 -14.60
C LEU A 171 29.85 15.35 -14.42
N ILE A 172 30.62 15.52 -15.50
CA ILE A 172 32.07 15.68 -15.42
C ILE A 172 32.44 17.14 -15.11
N SER A 173 33.72 17.40 -14.81
CA SER A 173 34.23 18.75 -14.47
C SER A 173 34.01 19.82 -15.55
N THR A 174 33.67 19.42 -16.77
CA THR A 174 33.28 20.32 -17.88
C THR A 174 31.78 20.61 -17.92
N ASN A 175 31.00 20.13 -16.95
CA ASN A 175 29.53 20.17 -16.92
C ASN A 175 28.84 19.46 -18.09
N GLU A 176 29.53 18.54 -18.77
CA GLU A 176 28.91 17.68 -19.79
C GLU A 176 28.30 16.43 -19.15
N GLN A 177 27.09 16.06 -19.61
CA GLN A 177 26.43 14.81 -19.23
C GLN A 177 27.00 13.68 -20.10
N VAL A 178 27.53 12.64 -19.47
CA VAL A 178 28.14 11.52 -20.20
C VAL A 178 27.50 10.20 -19.77
N GLY A 179 27.01 9.44 -20.75
CA GLY A 179 26.54 8.08 -20.54
C GLY A 179 27.69 7.08 -20.40
N THR A 180 27.39 5.89 -19.91
CA THR A 180 28.32 4.76 -19.94
C THR A 180 27.77 3.65 -20.84
N SER A 181 28.66 2.77 -21.28
CA SER A 181 28.30 1.62 -22.09
C SER A 181 27.37 0.69 -21.32
N CYS A 182 26.31 0.22 -21.98
CA CYS A 182 25.32 -0.64 -21.38
C CYS A 182 25.83 -2.04 -21.05
N SER A 183 27.01 -2.44 -21.53
CA SER A 183 27.67 -3.69 -21.13
C SER A 183 28.34 -3.62 -19.77
N LEU A 184 28.56 -2.42 -19.23
CA LEU A 184 29.28 -2.21 -17.98
C LEU A 184 28.30 -2.09 -16.81
N SER A 185 28.73 -2.54 -15.63
CA SER A 185 28.06 -2.29 -14.34
C SER A 185 28.77 -1.20 -13.54
N ILE A 186 29.58 -0.37 -14.20
CA ILE A 186 30.33 0.72 -13.59
C ILE A 186 30.15 1.99 -14.43
N GLY A 187 30.08 3.14 -13.77
CA GLY A 187 30.08 4.45 -14.41
C GLY A 187 31.39 4.66 -15.16
N TYR A 188 31.32 5.34 -16.32
CA TYR A 188 32.51 5.67 -17.10
C TYR A 188 33.44 6.63 -16.32
N TYR A 189 32.88 7.40 -15.39
CA TYR A 189 33.59 8.30 -14.49
C TYR A 189 33.24 8.00 -13.03
N GLY A 190 34.20 8.21 -12.13
CA GLY A 190 34.06 7.94 -10.71
C GLY A 190 34.05 6.46 -10.36
N PRO A 191 34.13 6.09 -9.07
CA PRO A 191 34.13 4.70 -8.62
C PRO A 191 32.70 4.14 -8.52
N TYR A 192 31.80 4.49 -9.44
CA TYR A 192 30.36 4.21 -9.27
C TYR A 192 29.98 2.82 -9.80
N ASN A 193 29.66 1.90 -8.90
CA ASN A 193 28.96 0.66 -9.22
C ASN A 193 27.49 0.95 -9.51
N LEU A 194 27.03 0.59 -10.70
CA LEU A 194 25.71 0.96 -11.21
C LEU A 194 24.66 -0.07 -10.84
N GLY A 195 23.69 0.38 -10.04
CA GLY A 195 22.48 -0.36 -9.71
C GLY A 195 21.23 0.40 -10.13
N LEU A 196 20.15 0.18 -9.38
CA LEU A 196 18.90 0.92 -9.50
C LEU A 196 18.60 1.65 -8.19
N VAL A 197 17.98 2.83 -8.30
CA VAL A 197 17.23 3.41 -7.18
C VAL A 197 15.85 2.80 -7.21
N CYS A 198 15.50 2.09 -6.14
CA CYS A 198 14.23 1.41 -5.97
C CYS A 198 13.34 2.22 -5.01
N VAL A 199 12.15 2.56 -5.48
CA VAL A 199 11.23 3.46 -4.81
C VAL A 199 9.99 2.67 -4.43
N GLU A 200 9.65 2.67 -3.15
CA GLU A 200 8.40 2.06 -2.68
C GLU A 200 7.21 2.74 -3.36
N GLN A 201 6.25 1.94 -3.79
CA GLN A 201 5.03 2.34 -4.44
C GLN A 201 3.85 2.16 -3.50
N PRO A 202 2.84 3.04 -3.61
CA PRO A 202 1.64 2.89 -2.82
C PRO A 202 0.92 1.59 -3.22
N PRO A 203 0.51 0.77 -2.25
CA PRO A 203 -0.16 -0.49 -2.54
C PRO A 203 -1.44 -0.24 -3.32
N LEU A 204 -1.81 -1.21 -4.15
CA LEU A 204 -3.11 -1.17 -4.80
C LEU A 204 -4.22 -1.20 -3.73
N PRO A 205 -5.33 -0.49 -3.95
CA PRO A 205 -6.49 -0.61 -3.09
C PRO A 205 -6.97 -2.06 -3.02
N LYS A 206 -7.48 -2.43 -1.85
CA LYS A 206 -8.07 -3.74 -1.57
C LYS A 206 -9.60 -3.65 -1.57
N TYR A 207 -10.27 -4.69 -2.05
CA TYR A 207 -11.73 -4.70 -2.10
C TYR A 207 -12.36 -5.12 -0.75
N ILE A 208 -13.49 -4.50 -0.44
CA ILE A 208 -14.45 -4.93 0.58
C ILE A 208 -15.79 -5.15 -0.09
N PHE A 209 -16.48 -6.24 0.28
CA PHE A 209 -17.90 -6.42 -0.02
C PHE A 209 -18.66 -6.90 1.23
N VAL A 210 -19.98 -6.74 1.21
CA VAL A 210 -20.88 -7.10 2.31
C VAL A 210 -21.85 -8.16 1.85
N THR A 211 -21.81 -9.34 2.45
CA THR A 211 -22.64 -10.48 2.01
C THR A 211 -24.13 -10.25 2.27
N SER A 212 -24.49 -9.51 3.32
CA SER A 212 -25.88 -9.15 3.60
C SER A 212 -26.47 -8.08 2.66
N SER A 213 -25.65 -7.54 1.74
CA SER A 213 -26.13 -6.66 0.68
C SER A 213 -26.66 -7.43 -0.54
N THR A 214 -26.24 -8.69 -0.70
CA THR A 214 -26.83 -9.65 -1.64
C THR A 214 -27.95 -10.41 -0.93
N GLU A 215 -28.82 -11.15 -1.64
CA GLU A 215 -29.95 -11.87 -1.01
C GLU A 215 -29.52 -13.08 -0.16
N GLU A 216 -28.29 -13.08 0.35
CA GLU A 216 -27.69 -14.14 1.15
C GLU A 216 -27.49 -13.68 2.60
N TRP A 217 -28.16 -14.37 3.53
CA TRP A 217 -28.36 -13.97 4.91
C TRP A 217 -27.95 -15.15 5.78
N HIS A 218 -27.15 -14.88 6.80
CA HIS A 218 -26.57 -15.93 7.60
C HIS A 218 -26.78 -15.68 9.09
N ASP A 219 -27.03 -16.78 9.82
CA ASP A 219 -27.07 -16.76 11.27
C ASP A 219 -25.64 -16.72 11.85
N GLY A 220 -25.49 -16.79 13.17
CA GLY A 220 -24.18 -16.69 13.83
C GLY A 220 -23.26 -17.92 13.67
N ASN A 221 -23.74 -19.02 13.07
CA ASN A 221 -23.01 -20.28 13.00
C ASN A 221 -22.24 -20.45 11.68
N PHE A 222 -21.05 -19.86 11.59
CA PHE A 222 -20.19 -20.04 10.43
C PHE A 222 -19.28 -21.26 10.52
N GLY A 223 -19.40 -22.11 11.55
CA GLY A 223 -18.42 -23.16 11.82
C GLY A 223 -17.06 -22.61 12.28
N GLY A 224 -17.07 -21.43 12.92
CA GLY A 224 -15.88 -20.73 13.39
C GLY A 224 -15.24 -19.81 12.34
N ILE A 225 -14.11 -19.20 12.71
CA ILE A 225 -13.36 -18.24 11.88
C ILE A 225 -13.01 -18.80 10.50
N ALA A 226 -12.54 -20.04 10.43
CA ALA A 226 -12.18 -20.68 9.17
C ALA A 226 -13.38 -20.87 8.24
N GLY A 227 -14.55 -21.22 8.80
CA GLY A 227 -15.76 -21.36 8.01
C GLY A 227 -16.35 -20.01 7.58
N ALA A 228 -16.18 -18.95 8.39
CA ALA A 228 -16.54 -17.58 8.00
C ALA A 228 -15.67 -17.09 6.82
N ASP A 229 -14.37 -17.41 6.80
CA ASP A 229 -13.50 -17.11 5.66
C ASP A 229 -13.90 -17.93 4.43
N ALA A 230 -14.18 -19.22 4.58
CA ALA A 230 -14.66 -20.06 3.48
C ALA A 230 -15.98 -19.53 2.89
N TYR A 231 -16.86 -19.00 3.74
CA TYR A 231 -18.08 -18.32 3.31
C TYR A 231 -17.74 -17.03 2.54
N CYS A 232 -16.88 -16.15 3.04
CA CYS A 232 -16.45 -14.99 2.28
C CYS A 232 -15.83 -15.37 0.92
N GLN A 233 -14.99 -16.40 0.89
CA GLN A 233 -14.35 -16.84 -0.35
C GLN A 233 -15.35 -17.41 -1.37
N SER A 234 -16.44 -18.05 -0.93
CA SER A 234 -17.49 -18.55 -1.83
C SER A 234 -18.44 -17.47 -2.33
N GLN A 235 -18.47 -16.32 -1.66
CA GLN A 235 -19.36 -15.19 -1.92
C GLN A 235 -18.70 -14.06 -2.73
N VAL A 236 -17.49 -14.28 -3.26
CA VAL A 236 -16.76 -13.26 -4.01
C VAL A 236 -17.59 -12.81 -5.23
N PRO A 237 -17.92 -11.50 -5.33
CA PRO A 237 -18.68 -10.97 -6.45
C PRO A 237 -17.97 -11.21 -7.79
N THR A 238 -18.74 -11.56 -8.82
CA THR A 238 -18.21 -11.90 -10.15
C THR A 238 -17.55 -10.71 -10.88
N ASN A 239 -17.82 -9.48 -10.45
CA ASN A 239 -17.18 -8.27 -10.97
C ASN A 239 -15.79 -8.02 -10.38
N LEU A 240 -15.38 -8.74 -9.32
CA LEU A 240 -14.05 -8.62 -8.75
C LEU A 240 -13.03 -9.52 -9.48
N PRO A 241 -11.73 -9.17 -9.46
CA PRO A 241 -10.69 -9.99 -10.09
C PRO A 241 -10.69 -11.44 -9.57
N SER A 242 -10.59 -12.40 -10.50
CA SER A 242 -10.52 -13.83 -10.15
C SER A 242 -9.24 -14.14 -9.38
N GLY A 243 -9.34 -14.97 -8.32
CA GLY A 243 -8.20 -15.47 -7.57
C GLY A 243 -7.81 -14.65 -6.33
N GLY A 244 -8.57 -13.59 -6.00
CA GLY A 244 -8.42 -12.88 -4.72
C GLY A 244 -8.77 -13.78 -3.53
N ILE A 245 -8.04 -13.61 -2.43
CA ILE A 245 -8.30 -14.28 -1.15
C ILE A 245 -9.09 -13.31 -0.27
N TYR A 246 -10.24 -13.75 0.24
CA TYR A 246 -11.12 -12.93 1.07
C TYR A 246 -11.35 -13.57 2.44
N LYS A 247 -11.23 -12.75 3.48
CA LYS A 247 -11.46 -13.16 4.87
C LYS A 247 -12.56 -12.33 5.53
N ALA A 248 -13.22 -12.90 6.52
CA ALA A 248 -14.29 -12.26 7.26
C ALA A 248 -13.74 -11.29 8.33
N MET A 249 -14.23 -10.04 8.33
CA MET A 249 -14.01 -9.07 9.42
C MET A 249 -14.86 -9.46 10.65
N LEU A 250 -14.39 -10.48 11.36
CA LEU A 250 -15.09 -11.17 12.44
C LEU A 250 -14.08 -11.60 13.50
N VAL A 251 -14.26 -11.30 14.79
CA VAL A 251 -13.31 -11.73 15.85
C VAL A 251 -13.89 -12.79 16.76
N ASP A 252 -13.03 -13.68 17.26
CA ASP A 252 -13.37 -14.65 18.32
C ASP A 252 -12.48 -14.52 19.56
N GLY A 253 -11.47 -13.65 19.53
CA GLY A 253 -10.59 -13.39 20.67
C GLY A 253 -9.46 -14.42 20.82
N VAL A 254 -9.42 -15.47 19.99
CA VAL A 254 -8.46 -16.57 20.10
C VAL A 254 -7.79 -16.89 18.78
N ASN A 255 -8.56 -17.12 17.71
CA ASN A 255 -8.04 -17.40 16.38
C ASN A 255 -7.89 -16.11 15.57
N ARG A 256 -8.82 -15.17 15.74
CA ARG A 256 -8.79 -13.84 15.11
C ARG A 256 -9.01 -12.74 16.14
N VAL A 257 -8.04 -11.83 16.21
CA VAL A 257 -7.99 -10.70 17.14
C VAL A 257 -7.47 -9.48 16.39
N ALA A 258 -8.22 -8.37 16.38
CA ALA A 258 -7.74 -7.13 15.77
C ALA A 258 -6.68 -6.43 16.64
N THR A 259 -6.98 -6.30 17.94
CA THR A 259 -6.13 -5.68 18.96
C THR A 259 -6.68 -5.98 20.35
N THR A 260 -5.85 -5.91 21.38
CA THR A 260 -6.29 -5.95 22.80
C THR A 260 -6.22 -4.59 23.49
N ILE A 261 -5.76 -3.55 22.79
CA ILE A 261 -5.54 -2.22 23.37
C ILE A 261 -6.37 -1.14 22.66
N GLY A 262 -6.47 -1.19 21.33
CA GLY A 262 -7.22 -0.20 20.55
C GLY A 262 -6.67 0.02 19.13
N PRO A 263 -7.28 0.93 18.36
CA PRO A 263 -7.09 1.03 16.90
C PRO A 263 -5.66 1.35 16.47
N ASN A 264 -4.85 1.96 17.32
CA ASN A 264 -3.48 2.39 16.99
C ASN A 264 -2.40 1.43 17.53
N SER A 265 -2.77 0.19 17.86
CA SER A 265 -1.86 -0.81 18.44
C SER A 265 -2.04 -2.18 17.81
N THR A 266 -0.91 -2.82 17.45
CA THR A 266 -0.85 -4.21 17.00
C THR A 266 -0.74 -5.22 18.16
N VAL A 267 -0.74 -4.76 19.41
CA VAL A 267 -0.62 -5.66 20.58
C VAL A 267 -1.79 -6.62 20.63
N GLY A 268 -1.46 -7.91 20.72
CA GLY A 268 -2.44 -9.00 20.73
C GLY A 268 -3.09 -9.30 19.37
N GLN A 269 -2.74 -8.56 18.31
CA GLN A 269 -3.27 -8.79 16.97
C GLN A 269 -2.90 -10.20 16.47
N LYS A 270 -3.88 -10.91 15.93
CA LYS A 270 -3.73 -12.26 15.40
C LYS A 270 -4.69 -12.49 14.25
N ASP A 271 -4.15 -12.94 13.11
CA ASP A 271 -4.90 -13.24 11.88
C ASP A 271 -5.91 -12.14 11.48
N TRP A 272 -5.50 -10.87 11.67
CA TRP A 272 -6.34 -9.72 11.37
C TRP A 272 -6.43 -9.47 9.86
N VAL A 273 -7.61 -9.08 9.41
CA VAL A 273 -7.97 -9.08 7.98
C VAL A 273 -7.61 -7.81 7.23
N PHE A 274 -7.43 -6.69 7.93
CA PHE A 274 -7.05 -5.43 7.32
C PHE A 274 -5.54 -5.22 7.41
N LEU A 275 -4.91 -4.98 6.26
CA LEU A 275 -3.50 -4.71 6.16
C LEU A 275 -3.16 -3.29 6.65
N PRO A 276 -2.00 -3.10 7.29
CA PRO A 276 -1.50 -1.77 7.64
C PRO A 276 -1.33 -0.85 6.44
N ASN A 277 -1.71 0.41 6.57
CA ASN A 277 -1.44 1.45 5.56
C ASN A 277 -2.03 1.13 4.17
N HIS A 278 -3.20 0.51 4.11
CA HIS A 278 -3.87 0.14 2.86
C HIS A 278 -5.18 0.91 2.67
N LYS A 279 -5.46 1.24 1.41
CA LYS A 279 -6.77 1.74 1.01
C LYS A 279 -7.70 0.57 0.80
N TYR A 280 -8.92 0.71 1.30
CA TYR A 280 -10.00 -0.24 1.07
C TYR A 280 -11.13 0.43 0.30
N ILE A 281 -11.52 -0.18 -0.81
CA ILE A 281 -12.57 0.31 -1.71
C ILE A 281 -13.73 -0.68 -1.76
N ARG A 282 -14.92 -0.17 -2.05
CA ARG A 282 -16.13 -0.98 -2.16
C ARG A 282 -16.22 -1.66 -3.53
N ASP A 283 -16.72 -2.89 -3.55
CA ASP A 283 -16.68 -3.78 -4.70
C ASP A 283 -17.47 -3.34 -5.93
N TYR A 284 -18.60 -2.65 -5.76
CA TYR A 284 -19.51 -2.33 -6.87
C TYR A 284 -19.41 -0.90 -7.42
N ASP A 285 -18.73 0.02 -6.74
CA ASP A 285 -18.58 1.41 -7.19
C ASP A 285 -17.19 2.02 -6.96
N ASP A 286 -16.21 1.21 -6.54
CA ASP A 286 -14.83 1.61 -6.26
C ASP A 286 -14.69 2.78 -5.27
N ALA A 287 -15.74 3.06 -4.49
CA ALA A 287 -15.72 4.16 -3.53
C ALA A 287 -14.70 3.86 -2.43
N LEU A 288 -13.83 4.82 -2.14
CA LEU A 288 -12.90 4.74 -1.01
C LEU A 288 -13.70 4.69 0.29
N ILE A 289 -13.60 3.57 1.00
CA ILE A 289 -14.23 3.37 2.31
C ILE A 289 -13.32 3.98 3.37
N MET A 290 -12.08 3.52 3.42
CA MET A 290 -11.12 3.93 4.43
C MET A 290 -9.68 3.72 3.98
N THR A 291 -8.78 4.42 4.66
CA THR A 291 -7.36 4.10 4.67
C THR A 291 -6.99 3.67 6.08
N THR A 292 -6.41 2.48 6.23
CA THR A 292 -5.98 1.95 7.53
C THR A 292 -4.69 2.62 8.01
N ASN A 293 -4.53 2.70 9.33
CA ASN A 293 -3.29 3.16 9.95
C ASN A 293 -2.20 2.05 9.93
N SER A 294 -1.07 2.32 10.59
CA SER A 294 0.06 1.38 10.71
C SER A 294 -0.26 0.08 11.46
N SER A 295 -1.40 0.00 12.16
CA SER A 295 -1.89 -1.20 12.84
C SER A 295 -2.97 -1.94 12.04
N GLY A 296 -3.32 -1.46 10.84
CA GLY A 296 -4.35 -2.08 9.99
C GLY A 296 -5.78 -1.76 10.43
N MET A 297 -6.02 -0.65 11.12
CA MET A 297 -7.36 -0.27 11.60
C MET A 297 -7.66 1.20 11.32
N PHE A 298 -8.91 1.61 11.51
CA PHE A 298 -9.35 3.01 11.43
C PHE A 298 -9.70 3.54 12.82
N ASP A 299 -9.14 4.68 13.21
CA ASP A 299 -9.39 5.28 14.52
C ASP A 299 -10.60 6.24 14.46
N PHE A 300 -11.71 5.83 15.07
CA PHE A 300 -12.96 6.60 15.17
C PHE A 300 -12.97 7.65 16.30
N THR A 301 -11.88 7.81 17.05
CA THR A 301 -11.78 8.85 18.08
C THR A 301 -11.90 10.25 17.47
N ASN A 302 -12.26 11.24 18.29
CA ASN A 302 -12.45 12.63 17.86
C ASN A 302 -13.49 12.80 16.74
N ASN A 303 -14.55 11.99 16.75
CA ASN A 303 -15.65 12.01 15.77
C ASN A 303 -15.18 11.80 14.33
N ARG A 304 -14.10 11.05 14.12
CA ARG A 304 -13.66 10.65 12.78
C ARG A 304 -14.62 9.59 12.23
N GLU A 305 -14.85 9.67 10.92
CA GLU A 305 -15.71 8.75 10.19
C GLU A 305 -14.97 8.17 9.00
N LEU A 306 -15.41 6.99 8.55
CA LEU A 306 -15.06 6.45 7.23
C LEU A 306 -15.45 7.46 6.13
N GLU A 307 -14.72 7.43 5.03
CA GLU A 307 -15.02 8.28 3.87
C GLU A 307 -16.34 7.83 3.23
N ASN A 308 -16.52 6.52 3.10
CA ASN A 308 -17.78 5.88 2.72
C ASN A 308 -18.07 4.66 3.62
N SER A 309 -19.34 4.28 3.69
CA SER A 309 -19.79 3.07 4.39
C SER A 309 -19.42 1.79 3.63
N PHE A 310 -19.39 0.64 4.31
CA PHE A 310 -19.15 -0.67 3.66
C PHE A 310 -20.26 -1.03 2.66
N SER A 311 -21.48 -0.55 2.87
CA SER A 311 -22.63 -0.73 1.97
C SER A 311 -23.44 0.56 1.85
N GLN A 312 -24.02 0.83 0.67
CA GLN A 312 -24.99 1.91 0.47
C GLN A 312 -26.39 1.52 0.92
N ILE A 313 -26.72 0.22 0.87
CA ILE A 313 -28.02 -0.28 1.32
C ILE A 313 -27.96 -0.66 2.79
N ALA A 314 -29.11 -0.57 3.45
CA ALA A 314 -29.20 -0.87 4.87
C ALA A 314 -28.97 -2.36 5.14
N ALA A 315 -27.82 -2.66 5.71
CA ALA A 315 -27.32 -4.01 5.97
C ALA A 315 -26.52 -4.02 7.28
N ALA A 316 -26.52 -5.16 7.95
CA ALA A 316 -25.78 -5.40 9.18
C ALA A 316 -24.81 -6.59 9.01
N GLN A 317 -23.83 -6.67 9.90
CA GLN A 317 -22.78 -7.67 9.86
C GLN A 317 -22.43 -8.15 11.24
N TRP A 318 -22.18 -9.44 11.39
CA TRP A 318 -21.55 -9.97 12.59
C TRP A 318 -20.11 -9.47 12.69
N THR A 319 -19.69 -9.07 13.89
CA THR A 319 -18.33 -8.55 14.12
C THR A 319 -17.66 -9.15 15.34
N GLY A 320 -18.38 -9.25 16.47
CA GLY A 320 -17.76 -9.53 17.78
C GLY A 320 -16.95 -8.37 18.36
N LEU A 321 -16.99 -7.19 17.75
CA LEU A 321 -16.07 -6.08 18.02
C LEU A 321 -16.69 -5.00 18.92
N ASN A 322 -15.82 -4.26 19.59
CA ASN A 322 -16.06 -2.91 20.09
C ASN A 322 -15.83 -1.84 19.02
N SER A 323 -16.26 -0.62 19.33
CA SER A 323 -16.00 0.59 18.54
C SER A 323 -14.50 0.95 18.43
N ASP A 324 -13.64 0.37 19.28
CA ASP A 324 -12.18 0.54 19.29
C ASP A 324 -11.43 -0.69 18.74
N TRP A 325 -12.13 -1.59 18.04
CA TRP A 325 -11.62 -2.84 17.47
C TRP A 325 -11.22 -3.92 18.49
N THR A 326 -11.37 -3.71 19.80
CA THR A 326 -11.20 -4.79 20.77
C THR A 326 -12.37 -5.79 20.68
N ILE A 327 -12.21 -6.99 21.20
CA ILE A 327 -13.32 -7.93 21.31
C ILE A 327 -14.36 -7.44 22.33
N TRP A 328 -15.65 -7.54 22.01
CA TRP A 328 -16.70 -7.27 22.99
C TRP A 328 -16.88 -8.43 23.96
N THR A 329 -16.66 -8.15 25.24
CA THR A 329 -16.94 -9.04 26.36
C THR A 329 -18.18 -8.55 27.12
N SER A 330 -18.85 -9.44 27.84
CA SER A 330 -20.02 -9.04 28.64
C SER A 330 -19.72 -7.85 29.58
N ALA A 331 -20.52 -6.78 29.46
CA ALA A 331 -20.34 -5.47 30.11
C ALA A 331 -19.10 -4.64 29.69
N GLY A 332 -18.42 -4.99 28.60
CA GLY A 332 -17.25 -4.26 28.08
C GLY A 332 -16.00 -4.38 28.96
N VAL A 333 -15.95 -5.34 29.90
CA VAL A 333 -14.84 -5.55 30.81
C VAL A 333 -13.90 -6.64 30.25
N PRO A 334 -12.62 -6.32 29.96
CA PRO A 334 -11.65 -7.32 29.49
C PRO A 334 -11.57 -8.54 30.42
N GLY A 335 -11.57 -9.76 29.86
CA GLY A 335 -11.44 -11.02 30.62
C GLY A 335 -12.77 -11.70 31.02
N ARG A 336 -13.93 -11.19 30.58
CA ARG A 336 -15.21 -11.90 30.65
C ARG A 336 -15.55 -12.62 29.35
N GLU A 337 -16.52 -13.53 29.40
CA GLU A 337 -16.99 -14.28 28.23
C GLU A 337 -17.37 -13.34 27.07
N PRO A 338 -16.78 -13.54 25.88
CA PRO A 338 -17.10 -12.76 24.68
C PRO A 338 -18.50 -13.04 24.11
N ILE A 339 -19.14 -12.04 23.50
CA ILE A 339 -20.46 -12.18 22.85
C ILE A 339 -20.27 -12.41 21.34
N ILE A 340 -20.00 -13.66 20.99
CA ILE A 340 -19.49 -14.06 19.66
C ILE A 340 -20.10 -15.39 19.16
N CYS A 341 -21.34 -15.71 19.53
CA CYS A 341 -21.99 -16.95 19.10
C CYS A 341 -21.16 -18.22 19.35
N ASN A 342 -20.59 -18.36 20.56
CA ASN A 342 -19.66 -19.44 20.92
C ASN A 342 -18.53 -19.60 19.89
N SER A 343 -17.82 -18.51 19.62
CA SER A 343 -16.81 -18.43 18.57
C SER A 343 -17.35 -18.78 17.20
N TRP A 344 -18.57 -18.34 16.90
CA TRP A 344 -19.26 -18.48 15.63
C TRP A 344 -19.55 -19.94 15.23
N THR A 345 -19.85 -20.78 16.22
CA THR A 345 -20.13 -22.22 16.04
C THR A 345 -21.54 -22.64 16.44
N THR A 346 -22.40 -21.69 16.85
CA THR A 346 -23.76 -21.99 17.27
C THR A 346 -24.79 -21.07 16.64
N SER A 347 -25.96 -21.64 16.39
CA SER A 347 -27.19 -20.95 15.97
C SER A 347 -28.26 -21.02 17.07
N ASP A 348 -27.85 -21.17 18.33
CA ASP A 348 -28.75 -21.22 19.49
C ASP A 348 -29.41 -19.85 19.74
N ASN A 349 -30.71 -19.85 20.06
CA ASN A 349 -31.48 -18.64 20.29
C ASN A 349 -31.19 -17.96 21.64
N SER A 350 -30.56 -18.68 22.58
CA SER A 350 -30.15 -18.19 23.90
C SER A 350 -28.74 -17.61 23.92
N VAL A 351 -27.96 -17.84 22.85
CA VAL A 351 -26.61 -17.30 22.66
C VAL A 351 -26.69 -16.07 21.76
N TYR A 352 -25.82 -15.09 22.00
CA TYR A 352 -25.82 -13.82 21.29
C TYR A 352 -24.47 -13.56 20.62
N GLY A 353 -24.50 -12.76 19.55
CA GLY A 353 -23.32 -12.20 18.89
C GLY A 353 -23.42 -10.68 18.82
N VAL A 354 -22.28 -9.99 18.71
CA VAL A 354 -22.24 -8.55 18.41
C VAL A 354 -22.28 -8.30 16.91
N TYR A 355 -23.06 -7.31 16.48
CA TYR A 355 -23.14 -6.87 15.10
C TYR A 355 -22.87 -5.36 14.93
N GLY A 356 -22.43 -4.98 13.74
CA GLY A 356 -22.29 -3.60 13.26
C GLY A 356 -23.24 -3.29 12.11
N MET A 357 -23.30 -2.02 11.72
CA MET A 357 -24.16 -1.50 10.64
C MET A 357 -23.33 -1.11 9.42
N SER A 358 -23.39 -1.88 8.34
CA SER A 358 -22.57 -1.71 7.13
C SER A 358 -22.84 -0.41 6.39
N ASN A 359 -24.00 0.21 6.60
CA ASN A 359 -24.37 1.48 5.98
C ASN A 359 -24.05 2.72 6.83
N ARG A 360 -23.30 2.54 7.93
CA ARG A 360 -22.79 3.64 8.75
C ARG A 360 -21.34 3.94 8.40
N LYS A 361 -20.92 5.16 8.71
CA LYS A 361 -19.53 5.61 8.56
C LYS A 361 -18.84 5.89 9.89
N ASP A 362 -19.59 5.99 10.98
CA ASP A 362 -19.05 6.15 12.33
C ASP A 362 -18.74 4.76 12.93
N SER A 363 -18.37 4.72 14.21
CA SER A 363 -18.04 3.47 14.89
C SER A 363 -19.20 2.45 14.95
N ASN A 364 -20.43 2.84 14.57
CA ASN A 364 -21.55 1.91 14.47
C ASN A 364 -21.34 0.83 13.41
N VAL A 365 -20.40 1.05 12.48
CA VAL A 365 -19.96 0.04 11.52
C VAL A 365 -19.29 -1.17 12.19
N LEU A 366 -18.74 -1.02 13.40
CA LEU A 366 -18.14 -2.13 14.15
C LEU A 366 -19.10 -2.72 15.17
N LYS A 367 -19.80 -1.85 15.89
CA LYS A 367 -20.76 -2.19 16.93
C LYS A 367 -21.90 -1.20 16.88
N ALA A 368 -23.10 -1.67 16.55
CA ALA A 368 -24.25 -0.78 16.44
C ALA A 368 -24.48 0.00 17.75
N ALA A 369 -25.07 1.18 17.66
CA ALA A 369 -25.68 1.89 18.77
C ALA A 369 -27.09 2.25 18.32
N GLU A 370 -28.00 1.27 18.41
CA GLU A 370 -29.41 1.52 18.14
C GLU A 370 -30.00 2.44 19.21
N SER A 371 -31.16 3.05 18.92
CA SER A 371 -31.82 4.02 19.82
C SER A 371 -32.18 3.47 21.21
N ASN A 372 -32.13 2.15 21.40
CA ASN A 372 -32.34 1.44 22.65
C ASN A 372 -31.04 0.84 23.25
N GLY A 373 -29.88 1.08 22.64
CA GLY A 373 -28.60 0.50 23.04
C GLY A 373 -28.43 -0.99 22.70
N GLN A 374 -29.25 -1.57 21.81
CA GLN A 374 -29.04 -2.93 21.32
C GLN A 374 -28.00 -2.96 20.19
N PHE A 375 -27.09 -3.92 20.30
CA PHE A 375 -26.02 -4.20 19.34
C PHE A 375 -25.65 -5.69 19.32
N THR A 376 -26.53 -6.49 19.92
CA THR A 376 -26.45 -7.93 19.94
C THR A 376 -27.72 -8.51 19.34
N ALA A 377 -27.58 -9.64 18.68
CA ALA A 377 -28.70 -10.43 18.18
C ALA A 377 -28.49 -11.88 18.60
N ALA A 378 -29.60 -12.60 18.79
CA ALA A 378 -29.53 -14.03 19.05
C ALA A 378 -28.91 -14.74 17.84
N CYS A 379 -28.06 -15.73 18.09
CA CYS A 379 -27.25 -16.36 17.04
C CYS A 379 -28.07 -17.19 16.06
N SER A 380 -29.33 -17.47 16.35
CA SER A 380 -30.30 -18.08 15.43
C SER A 380 -30.87 -17.10 14.39
N LEU A 381 -30.70 -15.79 14.60
CA LEU A 381 -31.33 -14.77 13.77
C LEU A 381 -30.47 -14.45 12.54
N LYS A 382 -31.17 -14.21 11.43
CA LYS A 382 -30.60 -13.69 10.17
C LYS A 382 -30.88 -12.19 9.96
N PHE A 383 -31.49 -11.58 10.96
CA PHE A 383 -31.91 -10.19 10.97
C PHE A 383 -31.56 -9.56 12.33
N THR A 384 -31.28 -8.26 12.33
CA THR A 384 -31.12 -7.51 13.58
C THR A 384 -32.42 -7.51 14.37
N SER A 385 -32.31 -7.42 15.70
CA SER A 385 -33.46 -7.38 16.62
C SER A 385 -34.34 -6.14 16.42
N TYR A 386 -33.80 -5.09 15.79
CA TYR A 386 -34.48 -3.85 15.49
C TYR A 386 -34.16 -3.38 14.06
N GLY A 387 -35.12 -2.76 13.38
CA GLY A 387 -34.98 -2.34 11.98
C GLY A 387 -34.98 -3.46 10.93
N ASN A 388 -34.93 -4.73 11.35
CA ASN A 388 -34.92 -5.91 10.47
C ASN A 388 -33.85 -5.86 9.37
N TYR A 389 -32.65 -5.37 9.71
CA TYR A 389 -31.52 -5.35 8.78
C TYR A 389 -30.97 -6.75 8.61
N ARG A 390 -30.59 -7.10 7.38
CA ARG A 390 -30.04 -8.42 7.03
C ARG A 390 -28.68 -8.59 7.73
N LEU A 391 -28.44 -9.75 8.34
CA LEU A 391 -27.16 -10.10 8.95
C LEU A 391 -26.31 -10.96 7.99
N GLY A 392 -25.04 -10.58 7.90
CA GLY A 392 -24.04 -11.26 7.08
C GLY A 392 -22.64 -10.94 7.58
N LEU A 393 -21.68 -10.86 6.66
CA LEU A 393 -20.27 -10.60 6.92
C LEU A 393 -19.78 -9.46 6.04
N VAL A 394 -18.77 -8.74 6.56
CA VAL A 394 -17.90 -7.90 5.75
C VAL A 394 -16.70 -8.76 5.34
N CYS A 395 -16.52 -8.92 4.03
CA CYS A 395 -15.47 -9.73 3.44
C CYS A 395 -14.38 -8.83 2.87
N VAL A 396 -13.13 -9.10 3.24
CA VAL A 396 -11.99 -8.21 3.04
C VAL A 396 -10.92 -8.92 2.23
N GLU A 397 -10.53 -8.33 1.11
CA GLU A 397 -9.41 -8.81 0.29
C GLU A 397 -8.10 -8.75 1.07
N GLN A 398 -7.32 -9.84 0.99
CA GLN A 398 -6.02 -10.00 1.65
C GLN A 398 -4.85 -9.52 0.82
#